data_AF-F6ZL50-F1
#
_entry.id   AF-F6ZL50-F1
#
_cell.length_a   1.000
_cell.length_b   1.000
_cell.length_c   1.000
_cell.angle_alpha   90.00
_cell.angle_beta   90.00
_cell.angle_gamma   90.00
#
_symmetry.space_group_name_H-M   'P 1'
#
loop_
_entity.id
_entity.type
_entity.pdbx_description
1 polymer ?
#
loop_
_entity_poly.entity_id
_entity_poly.type
_entity_poly.pdbx_seq_one_letter_code
_entity_poly.pdbx_strand_id
1 'polypeptide(L)'
;MIVAAQMIFLQLISVISFSNDMGRTWHKYTFTDERIHVDGLLTEPGEYTHKFTLFGHRNYRDHWKLFALDLAPLVARNCTYPDDYVNVSFARNTQNSNQCHLGMRQTFEQLKEGNCLVGSEYKRVTTTELCPCTDIDYECGYGYITTSSGCKKVVGKGSPIDDIRDILDEDTTPTIPPCVNGLRKMPTQYRKVPGDQCQNDLEGKLFTIVNCSIVVTPPPPPTIHVKLLNKTNEVKIGEVLHFTAVSNSETVWSVIRTAEPKDKITTRPVKRDEISLN
;
A
#
# COMPACT_ATOMS: atom_id res chain seq x y z
N MET A 1 7.61 30.40 -0.45
CA MET A 1 8.22 31.20 0.64
C MET A 1 8.28 30.40 1.93
N ILE A 2 9.30 30.61 2.76
CA ILE A 2 9.47 29.98 4.09
C ILE A 2 9.30 31.06 5.15
N VAL A 3 8.49 30.80 6.18
CA VAL A 3 8.34 31.67 7.34
C VAL A 3 8.69 30.88 8.60
N ALA A 4 9.53 31.47 9.45
CA ALA A 4 9.99 30.90 10.70
C ALA A 4 9.71 31.86 11.84
N ALA A 5 9.09 31.33 12.90
CA ALA A 5 8.91 32.02 14.17
C ALA A 5 9.62 31.22 15.26
N GLN A 6 10.32 31.92 16.16
CA GLN A 6 11.00 31.28 17.28
C GLN A 6 9.96 30.89 18.34
N MET A 7 9.69 29.59 18.44
CA MET A 7 8.80 29.02 19.46
C MET A 7 9.62 28.56 20.65
N ILE A 8 10.04 29.50 21.49
CA ILE A 8 10.69 29.20 22.78
C ILE A 8 9.73 29.61 23.89
N PHE A 9 9.31 28.63 24.69
CA PHE A 9 8.31 28.79 25.75
C PHE A 9 8.65 29.88 26.78
N LEU A 10 9.92 30.28 26.89
CA LEU A 10 10.41 31.27 27.86
C LEU A 10 10.74 32.64 27.25
N GLN A 11 10.57 32.83 25.94
CA GLN A 11 10.96 34.07 25.28
C GLN A 11 9.82 34.68 24.50
N LEU A 12 9.45 35.90 24.88
CA LEU A 12 8.52 36.73 24.15
C LEU A 12 9.22 37.26 22.89
N ILE A 13 8.58 37.09 21.73
CA ILE A 13 9.07 37.60 20.45
C ILE A 13 8.06 38.53 19.79
N SER A 14 8.57 39.44 18.98
CA SER A 14 7.78 40.32 18.11
C SER A 14 8.29 40.32 16.67
N VAL A 15 9.25 39.45 16.36
CA VAL A 15 9.94 39.38 15.07
C VAL A 15 9.84 37.95 14.53
N ILE A 16 9.46 37.83 13.26
CA ILE A 16 9.57 36.61 12.48
C ILE A 16 10.72 36.72 11.49
N SER A 17 11.21 35.57 11.04
CA SER A 17 12.16 35.48 9.93
C SER A 17 11.47 34.87 8.71
N PHE A 18 11.80 35.33 7.50
CA PHE A 18 11.28 34.74 6.27
C PHE A 18 12.37 34.65 5.19
N SER A 19 12.19 33.71 4.26
CA SER A 19 13.07 33.48 3.11
C SER A 19 12.24 33.23 1.85
N ASN A 20 12.65 33.84 0.74
CA ASN A 20 12.04 33.64 -0.58
C ASN A 20 12.94 32.87 -1.57
N ASP A 21 14.11 32.41 -1.12
CA ASP A 21 15.14 31.77 -1.95
C ASP A 21 15.51 30.37 -1.43
N MET A 22 14.49 29.63 -0.99
CA MET A 22 14.62 28.26 -0.44
C MET A 22 15.54 28.19 0.79
N GLY A 23 15.61 29.25 1.60
CA GLY A 23 16.31 29.28 2.88
C GLY A 23 17.77 29.73 2.80
N ARG A 24 18.23 30.26 1.66
CA ARG A 24 19.62 30.75 1.50
C ARG A 24 19.83 32.11 2.16
N THR A 25 18.87 33.02 2.02
CA THR A 25 18.86 34.32 2.69
C THR A 25 17.62 34.48 3.54
N TRP A 26 17.78 35.17 4.67
CA TRP A 26 16.74 35.36 5.67
C TRP A 26 16.57 36.84 6.00
N HIS A 27 15.33 37.27 6.03
CA HIS A 27 14.91 38.63 6.39
C HIS A 27 14.10 38.60 7.67
N LYS A 28 14.16 39.70 8.44
CA LYS A 28 13.42 39.85 9.70
C LYS A 28 12.26 40.81 9.51
N TYR A 29 11.11 40.50 10.09
CA TYR A 29 9.93 41.36 10.09
C TYR A 29 9.31 41.45 11.47
N THR A 30 9.10 42.67 11.96
CA THR A 30 8.41 42.92 13.23
C THR A 30 6.91 42.85 12.99
N PHE A 31 6.25 41.80 13.48
CA PHE A 31 4.82 41.56 13.24
C PHE A 31 3.90 42.27 14.22
N THR A 32 4.45 42.79 15.32
CA THR A 32 3.73 43.50 16.37
C THR A 32 4.70 44.32 17.21
N ASP A 33 4.23 45.39 17.85
CA ASP A 33 5.04 46.11 18.85
C ASP A 33 5.07 45.39 20.20
N GLU A 34 4.08 44.54 20.48
CA GLU A 34 3.92 43.84 21.75
C GLU A 34 4.47 42.41 21.66
N ARG A 35 5.54 42.11 22.39
CA ARG A 35 6.12 40.77 22.37
C ARG A 35 5.17 39.74 23.01
N ILE A 36 5.06 38.56 22.41
CA ILE A 36 4.20 37.46 22.84
C ILE A 36 4.94 36.12 22.85
N HIS A 37 4.41 35.14 23.58
CA HIS A 37 4.74 33.74 23.40
C HIS A 37 4.00 33.24 22.16
N VAL A 38 4.74 32.68 21.21
CA VAL A 38 4.16 32.07 20.01
C VAL A 38 3.88 30.60 20.30
N ASP A 39 2.63 30.21 20.14
CA ASP A 39 2.18 28.83 20.32
C ASP A 39 2.13 28.05 19.00
N GLY A 40 1.96 28.76 17.87
CA GLY A 40 1.90 28.10 16.58
C GLY A 40 1.84 29.03 15.38
N LEU A 41 2.02 28.41 14.21
CA LEU A 41 1.93 29.04 12.90
C LEU A 41 1.10 28.13 11.99
N LEU A 42 0.15 28.72 11.27
CA LEU A 42 -0.75 28.03 10.35
C LEU A 42 -0.61 28.63 8.95
N THR A 43 -0.83 27.80 7.95
CA THR A 43 -0.91 28.15 6.53
C THR A 43 -2.30 27.87 5.98
N GLU A 44 -2.66 28.53 4.89
CA GLU A 44 -3.87 28.17 4.14
C GLU A 44 -3.73 26.74 3.57
N PRO A 45 -4.79 25.91 3.62
CA PRO A 45 -4.76 24.58 3.02
C PRO A 45 -4.32 24.62 1.55
N GLY A 46 -3.43 23.69 1.18
CA GLY A 46 -2.85 23.62 -0.16
C GLY A 46 -1.57 24.44 -0.34
N GLU A 47 -1.24 25.35 0.58
CA GLU A 47 0.05 26.06 0.63
C GLU A 47 0.41 26.86 -0.65
N TYR A 48 -0.60 27.28 -1.41
CA TYR A 48 -0.44 28.05 -2.65
C TYR A 48 -0.38 29.57 -2.42
N THR A 49 -0.65 30.03 -1.20
CA THR A 49 -0.69 31.45 -0.87
C THR A 49 0.44 31.82 0.06
N HIS A 50 0.79 33.10 0.06
CA HIS A 50 1.76 33.70 0.98
C HIS A 50 1.07 34.27 2.23
N LYS A 51 0.01 33.59 2.68
CA LYS A 51 -0.78 33.97 3.85
C LYS A 51 -0.51 33.03 5.01
N PHE A 52 -0.12 33.61 6.13
CA PHE A 52 0.24 32.87 7.35
C PHE A 52 -0.57 33.41 8.51
N THR A 53 -0.95 32.53 9.44
CA THR A 53 -1.57 32.94 10.70
C THR A 53 -0.65 32.54 11.84
N LEU A 54 -0.10 33.53 12.52
CA LEU A 54 0.66 33.34 13.75
C LEU A 54 -0.29 33.49 14.94
N PHE A 55 -0.22 32.61 15.92
CA PHE A 55 -1.05 32.74 17.12
C PHE A 55 -0.25 32.49 18.40
N GLY A 56 -0.67 33.19 19.45
CA GLY A 56 0.08 33.24 20.69
C GLY A 56 -0.63 33.99 21.80
N HIS A 57 0.04 34.18 22.92
CA HIS A 57 -0.47 34.93 24.07
C HIS A 57 0.67 35.68 24.76
N ARG A 58 0.36 36.77 25.48
CA ARG A 58 1.39 37.51 26.22
C ARG A 58 1.76 36.81 27.52
N ASN A 59 0.77 36.34 28.28
CA ASN A 59 0.94 35.50 29.46
C ASN A 59 -0.05 34.34 29.41
N TYR A 60 0.20 33.27 30.16
CA TYR A 60 -0.69 32.09 30.19
C TYR A 60 -2.16 32.41 30.56
N ARG A 61 -2.40 33.55 31.22
CA ARG A 61 -3.74 34.00 31.61
C ARG A 61 -4.37 35.01 30.64
N ASP A 62 -3.62 35.45 29.63
CA ASP A 62 -4.12 36.43 28.65
C ASP A 62 -4.89 35.72 27.53
N HIS A 63 -5.75 36.48 26.86
CA HIS A 63 -6.43 35.98 25.67
C HIS A 63 -5.46 35.72 24.52
N TRP A 64 -5.79 34.71 23.72
CA TRP A 64 -5.12 34.40 22.47
C TRP A 64 -5.16 35.59 21.51
N LYS A 65 -4.04 35.84 20.87
CA LYS A 65 -3.87 36.83 19.79
C LYS A 65 -3.54 36.09 18.51
N LEU A 66 -4.16 36.54 17.42
CA LEU A 66 -3.94 36.02 16.08
C LEU A 66 -3.41 37.15 15.20
N PHE A 67 -2.38 36.86 14.43
CA PHE A 67 -1.77 37.77 13.48
C PHE A 67 -1.90 37.15 12.09
N ALA A 68 -2.74 37.74 11.25
CA ALA A 68 -2.85 37.40 9.85
C ALA A 68 -1.73 38.14 9.09
N LEU A 69 -0.77 37.38 8.58
CA LEU A 69 0.38 37.88 7.85
C LEU A 69 0.10 37.68 6.36
N ASP A 70 -0.05 38.77 5.62
CA ASP A 70 -0.09 38.76 4.16
C ASP A 70 1.27 39.19 3.61
N LEU A 71 2.04 38.19 3.15
CA LEU A 71 3.36 38.37 2.58
C LEU A 71 3.34 38.27 1.05
N ALA A 72 2.16 38.19 0.42
CA ALA A 72 2.04 38.21 -1.04
C ALA A 72 2.67 39.47 -1.67
N PRO A 73 2.55 40.68 -1.09
CA PRO A 73 3.15 41.90 -1.66
C PRO A 73 4.68 41.91 -1.71
N LEU A 74 5.37 41.00 -1.01
CA LEU A 74 6.83 40.86 -1.11
C LEU A 74 7.29 40.34 -2.48
N VAL A 75 6.34 39.90 -3.28
CA VAL A 75 6.57 39.27 -4.56
C VAL A 75 5.73 39.97 -5.62
N ALA A 76 6.39 40.58 -6.60
CA ALA A 76 5.75 41.54 -7.50
C ALA A 76 4.85 40.90 -8.58
N ARG A 77 4.98 39.60 -8.83
CA ARG A 77 4.27 38.90 -9.91
C ARG A 77 4.10 37.42 -9.64
N ASN A 78 3.18 36.80 -10.37
CA ASN A 78 3.06 35.34 -10.42
C ASN A 78 4.17 34.75 -11.28
N CYS A 79 4.57 33.52 -10.95
CA CYS A 79 5.53 32.76 -11.75
C CYS A 79 4.91 32.34 -13.09
N THR A 80 5.71 32.37 -14.16
CA THR A 80 5.31 32.03 -15.52
C THR A 80 6.24 30.98 -16.11
N TYR A 81 5.67 29.93 -16.69
CA TYR A 81 6.40 28.93 -17.47
C TYR A 81 6.58 29.41 -18.93
N PRO A 82 7.75 29.22 -19.57
CA PRO A 82 8.96 28.53 -19.08
C PRO A 82 9.98 29.43 -18.36
N ASP A 83 9.74 30.74 -18.32
CA ASP A 83 10.77 31.72 -17.94
C ASP A 83 11.27 31.56 -16.49
N ASP A 84 10.39 31.21 -15.55
CA ASP A 84 10.72 31.05 -14.13
C ASP A 84 11.07 29.62 -13.72
N TYR A 85 11.04 28.67 -14.66
CA TYR A 85 11.17 27.25 -14.33
C TYR A 85 12.37 26.63 -15.06
N VAL A 86 13.00 25.66 -14.41
CA VAL A 86 14.01 24.77 -14.98
C VAL A 86 13.56 23.33 -14.85
N ASN A 87 13.83 22.54 -15.88
CA ASN A 87 13.59 21.10 -15.85
C ASN A 87 14.77 20.42 -15.16
N VAL A 88 14.49 19.69 -14.08
CA VAL A 88 15.48 18.98 -13.27
C VAL A 88 15.08 17.52 -13.16
N SER A 89 16.02 16.61 -13.39
CA SER A 89 15.84 15.19 -13.14
C SER A 89 16.45 14.79 -11.80
N PHE A 90 15.79 13.88 -11.07
CA PHE A 90 16.39 13.30 -9.86
C PHE A 90 17.55 12.39 -10.26
N ALA A 91 18.78 12.82 -10.00
CA ALA A 91 19.96 11.97 -10.01
C ALA A 91 20.66 12.06 -8.64
N ARG A 92 21.01 10.93 -8.02
CA ARG A 92 21.84 10.90 -6.79
C ARG A 92 23.22 11.53 -7.02
N ASN A 93 23.69 11.59 -8.26
CA ASN A 93 24.95 12.23 -8.61
C ASN A 93 24.73 13.26 -9.72
N THR A 94 25.14 14.50 -9.45
CA THR A 94 25.08 15.62 -10.40
C THR A 94 25.87 15.36 -11.69
N GLN A 95 26.81 14.41 -11.68
CA GLN A 95 27.57 14.02 -12.86
C GLN A 95 26.89 12.97 -13.75
N ASN A 96 25.78 12.36 -13.30
CA ASN A 96 25.13 11.29 -14.06
C ASN A 96 23.61 11.47 -14.09
N SER A 97 23.14 12.38 -14.96
CA SER A 97 21.73 12.68 -15.21
C SER A 97 20.91 11.51 -15.79
N ASN A 98 21.55 10.37 -16.06
CA ASN A 98 20.95 9.13 -16.54
C ASN A 98 20.56 8.15 -15.42
N GLN A 99 20.53 8.58 -14.16
CA GLN A 99 20.22 7.68 -13.06
C GLN A 99 18.74 7.31 -12.99
N CYS A 100 18.47 6.02 -12.95
CA CYS A 100 17.13 5.48 -12.79
C CYS A 100 16.77 5.28 -11.32
N HIS A 101 15.55 5.64 -10.95
CA HIS A 101 15.00 5.53 -9.60
C HIS A 101 13.68 4.78 -9.64
N LEU A 102 13.62 3.61 -8.98
CA LEU A 102 12.46 2.72 -9.01
C LEU A 102 12.01 2.41 -10.44
N GLY A 103 12.97 2.12 -11.32
CA GLY A 103 12.70 1.85 -12.73
C GLY A 103 12.22 3.03 -13.57
N MET A 104 12.26 4.26 -13.03
CA MET A 104 11.85 5.47 -13.73
C MET A 104 12.89 6.59 -13.68
N ARG A 105 12.91 7.39 -14.74
CA ARG A 105 13.52 8.72 -14.78
C ARG A 105 12.42 9.76 -14.86
N GLN A 106 12.32 10.58 -13.82
CA GLN A 106 11.31 11.65 -13.74
C GLN A 106 11.99 13.01 -13.87
N THR A 107 11.42 13.87 -14.69
CA THR A 107 11.82 15.28 -14.85
C THR A 107 10.75 16.17 -14.24
N PHE A 108 11.18 17.14 -13.43
CA PHE A 108 10.33 18.04 -12.67
C PHE A 108 10.63 19.47 -13.11
N GLU A 109 9.59 20.27 -13.28
CA GLU A 109 9.73 21.71 -13.30
C GLU A 109 10.05 22.20 -11.90
N GLN A 110 11.27 22.70 -11.69
CA GLN A 110 11.68 23.35 -10.46
C GLN A 110 11.71 24.87 -10.71
N LEU A 111 11.22 25.64 -9.73
CA LEU A 111 11.32 27.09 -9.80
C LEU A 111 12.80 27.52 -9.79
N LYS A 112 13.19 28.39 -10.72
CA LYS A 112 14.46 29.12 -10.67
C LYS A 112 14.52 29.97 -9.40
N GLU A 113 15.71 30.44 -9.05
CA GLU A 113 15.86 31.48 -8.04
C GLU A 113 15.19 32.77 -8.52
N GLY A 114 13.91 32.93 -8.20
CA GLY A 114 13.07 34.00 -8.70
C GLY A 114 12.08 34.47 -7.64
N ASN A 115 11.90 35.78 -7.54
CA ASN A 115 10.91 36.41 -6.67
C ASN A 115 9.55 36.45 -7.39
N CYS A 116 8.87 35.30 -7.47
CA CYS A 116 7.52 35.18 -8.03
C CYS A 116 6.62 34.25 -7.17
N LEU A 117 5.31 34.46 -7.23
CA LEU A 117 4.33 33.68 -6.46
C LEU A 117 3.94 32.46 -7.30
N VAL A 118 4.16 31.26 -6.76
CA VAL A 118 3.73 30.01 -7.38
C VAL A 118 2.23 29.88 -7.15
N GLY A 119 1.43 30.01 -8.22
CA GLY A 119 -0.03 29.92 -8.15
C GLY A 119 -0.56 28.51 -7.84
N SER A 120 -1.88 28.34 -7.94
CA SER A 120 -2.64 27.14 -7.55
C SER A 120 -2.42 25.87 -8.39
N GLU A 121 -1.52 25.89 -9.37
CA GLU A 121 -1.39 24.83 -10.39
C GLU A 121 -0.03 24.13 -10.43
N TYR A 122 0.68 24.02 -9.30
CA TYR A 122 1.98 23.34 -9.35
C TYR A 122 1.84 21.81 -9.39
N LYS A 123 1.66 21.24 -10.60
CA LYS A 123 1.75 19.80 -10.85
C LYS A 123 3.13 19.43 -11.40
N ARG A 124 3.80 18.55 -10.64
CA ARG A 124 5.24 18.35 -10.52
C ARG A 124 5.75 17.04 -11.14
N VAL A 125 5.46 16.71 -12.39
CA VAL A 125 6.29 15.78 -13.19
C VAL A 125 6.01 16.11 -14.66
N THR A 126 7.00 16.62 -15.38
CA THR A 126 6.86 17.01 -16.79
C THR A 126 7.01 15.79 -17.70
N THR A 127 7.97 14.91 -17.40
CA THR A 127 8.18 13.67 -18.15
C THR A 127 8.52 12.51 -17.21
N THR A 128 8.00 11.32 -17.54
CA THR A 128 8.39 10.05 -16.91
C THR A 128 8.84 9.10 -18.00
N GLU A 129 10.05 8.61 -17.88
CA GLU A 129 10.63 7.63 -18.80
C GLU A 129 10.96 6.36 -18.02
N LEU A 130 10.54 5.22 -18.55
CA LEU A 130 10.77 3.92 -17.91
C LEU A 130 12.13 3.36 -18.35
N CYS A 131 12.91 2.91 -17.38
CA CYS A 131 14.23 2.34 -17.62
C CYS A 131 14.15 0.81 -17.79
N PRO A 132 15.13 0.18 -18.46
CA PRO A 132 15.28 -1.26 -18.41
C PRO A 132 15.60 -1.74 -16.98
N CYS A 133 15.06 -2.90 -16.60
CA CYS A 133 15.32 -3.50 -15.30
C CYS A 133 16.77 -3.94 -15.15
N THR A 134 17.31 -3.78 -13.94
CA THR A 134 18.66 -4.14 -13.54
C THR A 134 18.62 -4.90 -12.21
N ASP A 135 19.77 -5.42 -11.75
CA ASP A 135 19.82 -6.21 -10.52
C ASP A 135 19.36 -5.45 -9.25
N ILE A 136 19.43 -4.11 -9.25
CA ILE A 136 19.03 -3.27 -8.11
C ILE A 136 17.50 -3.08 -8.00
N ASP A 137 16.76 -3.42 -9.04
CA ASP A 137 15.29 -3.28 -9.09
C ASP A 137 14.58 -4.52 -8.48
N TYR A 138 15.36 -5.45 -7.93
CA TYR A 138 14.90 -6.67 -7.28
C TYR A 138 15.44 -6.77 -5.85
N GLU A 139 14.64 -7.36 -4.98
CA GLU A 139 15.00 -7.71 -3.61
C GLU A 139 14.74 -9.19 -3.35
N CYS A 140 15.20 -9.71 -2.21
CA CYS A 140 14.95 -11.10 -1.85
C CYS A 140 13.45 -11.34 -1.62
N GLY A 141 12.96 -12.42 -2.24
CA GLY A 141 11.59 -12.88 -2.11
C GLY A 141 11.29 -13.45 -0.74
N TYR A 142 10.04 -13.83 -0.55
CA TYR A 142 9.57 -14.41 0.70
C TYR A 142 10.41 -15.63 1.12
N GLY A 143 10.88 -15.64 2.38
CA GLY A 143 11.69 -16.75 2.90
C GLY A 143 13.16 -16.75 2.48
N TYR A 144 13.63 -15.67 1.86
CA TYR A 144 15.03 -15.44 1.52
C TYR A 144 15.55 -14.17 2.19
N ILE A 145 16.83 -14.18 2.56
CA ILE A 145 17.55 -13.02 3.10
C ILE A 145 18.70 -12.63 2.18
N THR A 146 19.04 -11.36 2.19
CA THR A 146 20.18 -10.82 1.43
C THR A 146 21.50 -11.22 2.09
N THR A 147 22.44 -11.73 1.29
CA THR A 147 23.82 -12.05 1.65
C THR A 147 24.79 -11.46 0.63
N SER A 148 26.09 -11.56 0.87
CA SER A 148 27.14 -11.13 -0.08
C SER A 148 27.12 -11.91 -1.41
N SER A 149 26.49 -13.08 -1.45
CA SER A 149 26.37 -13.94 -2.63
C SER A 149 24.98 -13.89 -3.28
N GLY A 150 24.12 -12.95 -2.89
CA GLY A 150 22.74 -12.81 -3.37
C GLY A 150 21.70 -13.21 -2.32
N CYS A 151 20.61 -13.86 -2.74
CA CYS A 151 19.56 -14.27 -1.81
C CYS A 151 19.77 -15.70 -1.30
N LYS A 152 19.71 -15.89 0.02
CA LYS A 152 19.84 -17.19 0.68
C LYS A 152 18.52 -17.57 1.37
N LYS A 153 18.06 -18.81 1.13
CA LYS A 153 16.85 -19.35 1.76
C LYS A 153 17.05 -19.46 3.27
N VAL A 154 16.08 -18.99 4.04
CA VAL A 154 16.03 -19.16 5.49
C VAL A 154 15.32 -20.48 5.80
N VAL A 155 16.00 -21.38 6.53
CA VAL A 155 15.47 -22.69 6.92
C VAL A 155 15.65 -22.86 8.43
N GLY A 156 14.59 -23.24 9.15
CA GLY A 156 14.61 -23.54 10.59
C GLY A 156 13.86 -22.53 11.47
N LYS A 157 13.61 -22.93 12.74
CA LYS A 157 12.82 -22.18 13.74
C LYS A 157 13.26 -20.71 13.82
N GLY A 158 12.32 -19.79 13.62
CA GLY A 158 12.58 -18.34 13.52
C GLY A 158 12.72 -17.81 12.08
N SER A 159 12.51 -18.68 11.08
CA SER A 159 12.28 -18.26 9.69
C SER A 159 10.85 -17.71 9.54
N PRO A 160 10.62 -16.63 8.77
CA PRO A 160 9.26 -16.22 8.40
C PRO A 160 8.44 -17.38 7.80
N ILE A 161 9.12 -18.31 7.11
CA ILE A 161 8.50 -19.52 6.53
C ILE A 161 7.91 -20.45 7.60
N ASP A 162 8.49 -20.50 8.81
CA ASP A 162 7.96 -21.33 9.90
C ASP A 162 6.73 -20.67 10.56
N ASP A 163 6.67 -19.33 10.63
CA ASP A 163 5.47 -18.62 11.12
C ASP A 163 4.24 -18.89 10.24
N ILE A 164 4.43 -19.10 8.92
CA ILE A 164 3.33 -19.46 8.03
C ILE A 164 2.83 -20.88 8.29
N ARG A 165 3.69 -21.85 8.65
CA ARG A 165 3.22 -23.22 8.96
C ARG A 165 2.44 -23.29 10.28
N ASP A 166 2.64 -22.32 11.16
CA ASP A 166 1.88 -22.20 12.41
C ASP A 166 0.57 -21.39 12.24
N ILE A 167 0.43 -20.58 11.17
CA ILE A 167 -0.78 -19.78 10.87
C ILE A 167 -1.69 -20.47 9.84
N LEU A 168 -1.09 -21.23 8.92
CA LEU A 168 -1.80 -22.00 7.92
C LEU A 168 -2.16 -23.36 8.52
N ASP A 169 -3.45 -23.56 8.79
CA ASP A 169 -4.02 -24.90 8.99
C ASP A 169 -3.40 -25.87 7.98
N GLU A 170 -3.16 -27.09 8.46
CA GLU A 170 -2.47 -28.24 7.83
C GLU A 170 -2.88 -28.56 6.36
N ASP A 171 -3.89 -27.85 5.83
CA ASP A 171 -4.53 -28.03 4.53
C ASP A 171 -4.12 -27.02 3.44
N THR A 172 -3.37 -25.96 3.77
CA THR A 172 -2.86 -25.02 2.74
C THR A 172 -1.46 -25.42 2.29
N THR A 173 -1.40 -26.52 1.56
CA THR A 173 -0.25 -26.77 0.67
C THR A 173 -0.04 -25.54 -0.22
N PRO A 174 1.19 -25.01 -0.36
CA PRO A 174 1.46 -23.88 -1.23
C PRO A 174 0.92 -24.21 -2.62
N THR A 175 -0.08 -23.47 -3.09
CA THR A 175 -0.71 -23.72 -4.38
C THR A 175 0.36 -23.67 -5.46
N ILE A 176 0.75 -24.84 -5.94
CA ILE A 176 1.77 -24.96 -6.98
C ILE A 176 1.19 -24.27 -8.23
N PRO A 177 1.90 -23.34 -8.88
CA PRO A 177 1.38 -22.63 -10.05
C PRO A 177 0.82 -23.61 -11.11
N PRO A 178 -0.20 -23.26 -11.90
CA PRO A 178 -0.77 -24.19 -12.88
C PRO A 178 0.28 -24.64 -13.91
N CYS A 179 0.19 -25.90 -14.33
CA CYS A 179 0.97 -26.42 -15.46
C CYS A 179 0.21 -26.11 -16.75
N VAL A 180 0.80 -25.37 -17.68
CA VAL A 180 0.17 -24.98 -18.94
C VAL A 180 1.05 -25.45 -20.08
N ASN A 181 0.51 -26.28 -20.99
CA ASN A 181 1.25 -26.85 -22.12
C ASN A 181 2.55 -27.58 -21.73
N GLY A 182 2.55 -28.26 -20.57
CA GLY A 182 3.72 -28.97 -20.05
C GLY A 182 4.80 -28.08 -19.44
N LEU A 183 4.54 -26.77 -19.28
CA LEU A 183 5.46 -25.81 -18.67
C LEU A 183 4.82 -25.12 -17.47
N ARG A 184 5.62 -24.84 -16.44
CA ARG A 184 5.21 -24.13 -15.23
C ARG A 184 6.21 -23.04 -14.88
N LYS A 185 5.70 -21.87 -14.50
CA LYS A 185 6.50 -20.76 -13.98
C LYS A 185 6.65 -20.91 -12.47
N MET A 186 7.87 -21.16 -12.01
CA MET A 186 8.19 -21.22 -10.59
C MET A 186 8.79 -19.89 -10.14
N PRO A 187 8.33 -19.29 -9.03
CA PRO A 187 8.96 -18.11 -8.47
C PRO A 187 10.39 -18.42 -8.04
N THR A 188 11.29 -17.47 -8.26
CA THR A 188 12.68 -17.57 -7.79
C THR A 188 12.81 -17.05 -6.36
N GLN A 189 14.06 -16.90 -5.92
CA GLN A 189 14.44 -16.25 -4.67
C GLN A 189 14.34 -14.71 -4.68
N TYR A 190 13.94 -14.10 -5.79
CA TYR A 190 13.85 -12.64 -5.94
C TYR A 190 12.39 -12.20 -6.18
N ARG A 191 12.09 -10.97 -5.77
CA ARG A 191 10.86 -10.26 -6.14
C ARG A 191 11.23 -8.84 -6.59
N LYS A 192 10.36 -8.23 -7.39
CA LYS A 192 10.54 -6.83 -7.81
C LYS A 192 10.34 -5.90 -6.61
N VAL A 193 11.14 -4.84 -6.53
CA VAL A 193 10.99 -3.81 -5.48
C VAL A 193 9.59 -3.18 -5.59
N PRO A 194 8.81 -3.08 -4.50
CA PRO A 194 7.48 -2.49 -4.55
C PRO A 194 7.51 -1.05 -5.07
N GLY A 195 6.67 -0.75 -6.06
CA GLY A 195 6.61 0.56 -6.71
C GLY A 195 7.56 0.73 -7.90
N ASP A 196 8.47 -0.22 -8.14
CA ASP A 196 9.38 -0.18 -9.28
C ASP A 196 8.64 -0.40 -10.62
N GLN A 197 8.88 0.49 -11.59
CA GLN A 197 8.22 0.50 -12.90
C GLN A 197 9.17 0.15 -14.06
N CYS A 198 10.33 -0.45 -13.80
CA CYS A 198 11.28 -0.79 -14.85
C CYS A 198 10.65 -1.72 -15.89
N GLN A 199 11.08 -1.58 -17.15
CA GLN A 199 10.66 -2.40 -18.27
C GLN A 199 11.64 -3.54 -18.55
N ASN A 200 11.17 -4.60 -19.19
CA ASN A 200 11.98 -5.75 -19.60
C ASN A 200 12.68 -6.40 -18.40
N ASP A 201 11.92 -7.14 -17.59
CA ASP A 201 12.47 -7.89 -16.46
C ASP A 201 13.63 -8.79 -16.91
N LEU A 202 14.65 -8.88 -16.05
CA LEU A 202 15.80 -9.74 -16.31
C LEU A 202 15.35 -11.21 -16.45
N GLU A 203 15.78 -11.86 -17.53
CA GLU A 203 15.40 -13.23 -17.82
C GLU A 203 15.81 -14.17 -16.68
N GLY A 204 14.88 -15.03 -16.25
CA GLY A 204 15.12 -15.96 -15.14
C GLY A 204 15.21 -15.30 -13.76
N LYS A 205 15.05 -13.98 -13.64
CA LYS A 205 15.17 -13.26 -12.36
C LYS A 205 13.95 -13.44 -11.47
N LEU A 206 12.74 -13.23 -11.99
CA LEU A 206 11.48 -13.37 -11.21
C LEU A 206 10.91 -14.78 -11.22
N PHE A 207 11.02 -15.48 -12.35
CA PHE A 207 10.49 -16.83 -12.52
C PHE A 207 11.45 -17.69 -13.33
N THR A 208 11.50 -18.98 -13.03
CA THR A 208 12.11 -20.00 -13.88
C THR A 208 11.03 -20.85 -14.53
N ILE A 209 11.29 -21.31 -15.75
CA ILE A 209 10.41 -22.23 -16.46
C ILE A 209 10.88 -23.65 -16.17
N VAL A 210 9.98 -24.47 -15.65
CA VAL A 210 10.24 -25.88 -15.39
C VAL A 210 9.26 -26.73 -16.19
N ASN A 211 9.75 -27.86 -16.70
CA ASN A 211 8.89 -28.87 -17.29
C ASN A 211 7.99 -29.46 -16.20
N CYS A 212 6.71 -29.57 -16.51
CA CYS A 212 5.73 -30.21 -15.66
C CYS A 212 4.93 -31.19 -16.50
N SER A 213 4.61 -32.34 -15.90
CA SER A 213 3.56 -33.18 -16.45
C SER A 213 2.24 -32.44 -16.23
N ILE A 214 1.44 -32.30 -17.29
CA ILE A 214 0.01 -32.00 -17.12
C ILE A 214 -0.54 -33.23 -16.42
N VAL A 215 -0.48 -33.24 -15.09
CA VAL A 215 -1.32 -34.17 -14.34
C VAL A 215 -2.71 -33.64 -14.60
N VAL A 216 -3.38 -34.22 -15.61
CA VAL A 216 -4.84 -34.24 -15.65
C VAL A 216 -5.21 -35.07 -14.43
N THR A 217 -5.16 -34.47 -13.24
CA THR A 217 -5.99 -34.99 -12.17
C THR A 217 -7.38 -34.87 -12.76
N PRO A 218 -8.11 -35.98 -13.02
CA PRO A 218 -9.53 -35.85 -13.28
C PRO A 218 -10.07 -34.92 -12.20
N PRO A 219 -10.90 -33.92 -12.54
CA PRO A 219 -11.50 -33.08 -11.52
C PRO A 219 -12.01 -34.04 -10.43
N PRO A 220 -11.68 -33.80 -9.15
CA PRO A 220 -12.15 -34.67 -8.10
C PRO A 220 -13.66 -34.85 -8.32
N PRO A 221 -14.17 -36.09 -8.30
CA PRO A 221 -15.60 -36.31 -8.49
C PRO A 221 -16.33 -35.33 -7.57
N PRO A 222 -17.33 -34.58 -8.08
CA PRO A 222 -17.91 -33.47 -7.33
C PRO A 222 -18.27 -33.94 -5.93
N THR A 223 -17.51 -33.47 -4.94
CA THR A 223 -17.67 -33.91 -3.56
C THR A 223 -18.82 -33.12 -2.98
N ILE A 224 -19.99 -33.74 -2.88
CA ILE A 224 -21.14 -33.13 -2.23
C ILE A 224 -20.96 -33.30 -0.73
N HIS A 225 -20.63 -32.21 -0.04
CA HIS A 225 -20.58 -32.19 1.42
C HIS A 225 -21.98 -31.91 1.95
N VAL A 226 -22.65 -32.94 2.46
CA VAL A 226 -23.95 -32.79 3.15
C VAL A 226 -23.71 -32.65 4.65
N LYS A 227 -24.18 -31.55 5.23
CA LYS A 227 -24.12 -31.31 6.68
C LYS A 227 -25.52 -31.15 7.25
N LEU A 228 -25.81 -31.93 8.29
CA LEU A 228 -26.97 -31.73 9.15
C LEU A 228 -26.71 -30.51 10.04
N LEU A 229 -27.62 -29.53 10.02
CA LEU A 229 -27.49 -28.29 10.80
C LEU A 229 -28.11 -28.41 12.20
N ASN A 230 -28.86 -29.48 12.46
CA ASN A 230 -29.45 -29.70 13.77
C ASN A 230 -28.33 -29.97 14.79
N LYS A 231 -28.50 -29.43 16.01
CA LYS A 231 -27.49 -29.51 17.09
C LYS A 231 -27.29 -30.92 17.65
N THR A 232 -28.17 -31.86 17.32
CA THR A 232 -28.18 -33.23 17.81
C THR A 232 -28.14 -34.23 16.65
N ASN A 233 -27.44 -35.34 16.86
CA ASN A 233 -27.44 -36.48 15.92
C ASN A 233 -28.68 -37.39 16.11
N GLU A 234 -29.56 -37.04 17.04
CA GLU A 234 -30.82 -37.72 17.35
C GLU A 234 -31.99 -36.79 17.03
N VAL A 235 -33.06 -37.35 16.43
CA VAL A 235 -34.21 -36.62 15.90
C VAL A 235 -35.47 -37.40 16.23
N LYS A 236 -36.53 -36.72 16.67
CA LYS A 236 -37.83 -37.35 16.91
C LYS A 236 -38.69 -37.35 15.66
N ILE A 237 -39.54 -38.36 15.53
CA ILE A 237 -40.56 -38.44 14.48
C ILE A 237 -41.45 -37.19 14.57
N GLY A 238 -41.67 -36.52 13.44
CA GLY A 238 -42.41 -35.25 13.34
C GLY A 238 -41.53 -34.00 13.36
N GLU A 239 -40.24 -34.12 13.68
CA GLU A 239 -39.30 -32.99 13.66
C GLU A 239 -38.77 -32.68 12.25
N VAL A 240 -38.41 -31.41 12.07
CA VAL A 240 -37.87 -30.84 10.83
C VAL A 240 -36.35 -30.93 10.84
N LEU A 241 -35.76 -31.51 9.79
CA LEU A 241 -34.33 -31.58 9.58
C LEU A 241 -33.89 -30.60 8.50
N HIS A 242 -32.85 -29.84 8.83
CA HIS A 242 -32.24 -28.89 7.91
C HIS A 242 -30.89 -29.42 7.43
N PHE A 243 -30.75 -29.54 6.12
CA PHE A 243 -29.51 -29.96 5.47
C PHE A 243 -28.96 -28.84 4.61
N THR A 244 -27.64 -28.74 4.60
CA THR A 244 -26.91 -27.98 3.61
C THR A 244 -26.08 -28.94 2.77
N ALA A 245 -26.14 -28.79 1.46
CA ALA A 245 -25.27 -29.49 0.53
C ALA A 245 -24.38 -28.45 -0.16
N VAL A 246 -23.06 -28.66 -0.09
CA VAL A 246 -22.08 -27.80 -0.75
C VAL A 246 -21.37 -28.60 -1.82
N SER A 247 -21.38 -28.10 -3.05
CA SER A 247 -20.65 -28.66 -4.20
C SER A 247 -19.99 -27.50 -4.94
N ASN A 248 -18.67 -27.55 -5.15
CA ASN A 248 -17.91 -26.59 -5.95
C ASN A 248 -18.28 -25.10 -5.68
N SER A 249 -18.39 -24.71 -4.41
CA SER A 249 -18.71 -23.35 -3.94
C SER A 249 -20.17 -22.89 -4.10
N GLU A 250 -21.07 -23.73 -4.61
CA GLU A 250 -22.51 -23.50 -4.57
C GLU A 250 -23.14 -24.21 -3.36
N THR A 251 -24.00 -23.49 -2.63
CA THR A 251 -24.70 -24.01 -1.44
C THR A 251 -26.19 -24.13 -1.72
N VAL A 252 -26.74 -25.32 -1.56
CA VAL A 252 -28.18 -25.58 -1.69
C VAL A 252 -28.74 -26.00 -0.33
N TRP A 253 -29.89 -25.42 0.04
CA TRP A 253 -30.61 -25.74 1.28
C TRP A 253 -31.79 -26.65 0.97
N SER A 254 -31.98 -27.69 1.78
CA SER A 254 -33.16 -28.55 1.71
C SER A 254 -33.69 -28.85 3.11
N VAL A 255 -35.02 -28.89 3.21
CA VAL A 255 -35.75 -29.09 4.47
C VAL A 255 -36.59 -30.35 4.34
N ILE A 256 -36.31 -31.34 5.19
CA ILE A 256 -37.02 -32.63 5.20
C ILE A 256 -37.78 -32.74 6.52
N ARG A 257 -39.10 -32.99 6.46
CA ARG A 257 -39.89 -33.40 7.64
C ARG A 257 -39.85 -34.90 7.77
N THR A 258 -39.52 -35.37 8.96
CA THR A 258 -39.68 -36.80 9.28
C THR A 258 -41.17 -37.10 9.33
N ALA A 259 -41.67 -37.90 8.38
CA ALA A 259 -43.08 -38.27 8.34
C ALA A 259 -43.40 -39.26 9.47
N GLU A 260 -44.60 -39.15 10.04
CA GLU A 260 -45.13 -40.17 10.94
C GLU A 260 -45.29 -41.50 10.19
N PRO A 261 -45.01 -42.65 10.83
CA PRO A 261 -45.15 -43.94 10.19
C PRO A 261 -46.64 -44.23 9.97
N LYS A 262 -47.12 -44.03 8.73
CA LYS A 262 -48.31 -44.73 8.28
C LYS A 262 -47.91 -46.15 7.91
N ASP A 263 -48.09 -47.02 8.90
CA ASP A 263 -48.15 -48.49 8.86
C ASP A 263 -46.98 -49.28 8.22
N LYS A 264 -46.35 -50.09 9.10
CA LYS A 264 -45.49 -51.26 8.83
C LYS A 264 -44.49 -51.16 7.68
N ILE A 265 -43.23 -50.84 8.02
CA ILE A 265 -42.09 -51.12 7.14
C ILE A 265 -41.05 -51.95 7.90
N THR A 266 -40.90 -53.21 7.50
CA THR A 266 -39.76 -54.07 7.81
C THR A 266 -38.48 -53.42 7.29
N THR A 267 -37.59 -52.98 8.18
CA THR A 267 -36.30 -52.44 7.78
C THR A 267 -35.33 -53.58 7.43
N ARG A 268 -34.86 -53.62 6.18
CA ARG A 268 -33.59 -54.28 5.85
C ARG A 268 -32.46 -53.27 6.04
N PRO A 269 -31.24 -53.69 6.43
CA PRO A 269 -30.11 -52.78 6.53
C PRO A 269 -29.75 -52.27 5.13
N VAL A 270 -29.79 -50.95 4.94
CA VAL A 270 -29.33 -50.30 3.72
C VAL A 270 -27.81 -50.37 3.71
N LYS A 271 -27.21 -51.05 2.72
CA LYS A 271 -25.77 -50.96 2.44
C LYS A 271 -25.48 -49.54 1.93
N ARG A 272 -24.40 -48.94 2.43
CA ARG A 272 -24.02 -47.52 2.25
C ARG A 272 -23.77 -47.05 0.81
N ASP A 273 -23.88 -47.92 -0.19
CA ASP A 273 -23.37 -47.64 -1.54
C ASP A 273 -24.46 -47.35 -2.59
N GLU A 274 -25.73 -47.22 -2.21
CA GLU A 274 -26.85 -47.00 -3.16
C GLU A 274 -27.67 -45.73 -2.88
N ILE A 275 -27.03 -44.57 -2.78
CA ILE A 275 -27.73 -43.30 -2.98
C ILE A 275 -27.05 -42.56 -4.13
N SER A 276 -27.48 -42.88 -5.34
CA SER A 276 -27.26 -42.06 -6.52
C SER A 276 -28.52 -41.21 -6.72
N LEU A 277 -28.41 -39.89 -6.52
CA LEU A 277 -29.41 -38.95 -7.01
C LEU A 277 -28.93 -38.51 -8.40
N ASN A 278 -29.68 -38.88 -9.44
CA ASN A 278 -29.54 -38.37 -10.81
C ASN A 278 -29.72 -36.85 -10.84
#